data_AF-A0A957UU97-F1
#
_entry.id   AF-A0A957UU97-F1
#
_cell.length_a   1.000
_cell.length_b   1.000
_cell.length_c   1.000
_cell.angle_alpha   90.00
_cell.angle_beta   90.00
_cell.angle_gamma   90.00
#
_symmetry.space_group_name_H-M   'P 1'
#
loop_
_entity.id
_entity.type
_entity.pdbx_description
1 polymer ?
#
loop_
_entity_poly.entity_id
_entity_poly.type
_entity_poly.pdbx_seq_one_letter_code
_entity_poly.pdbx_strand_id
1 'polypeptide(L)'
;MTRHTELEVILSHEHADFDALASLLGAALLYPQALPVLPRRINSNVRAFVDEYQNELPFYQPQDLPRGHVQRAILVDTDGVNLVKGMDDETTYFVI
;
A
#
# COMPACT_ATOMS: atom_id res chain seq x y z
N MET A 1 5.43 -23.43 16.24
CA MET A 1 5.79 -22.59 15.07
C MET A 1 4.50 -22.10 14.43
N THR A 2 4.04 -20.93 14.84
CA THR A 2 2.89 -20.27 14.21
C THR A 2 3.37 -19.84 12.83
N ARG A 3 2.77 -20.35 11.75
CA ARG A 3 3.04 -19.83 10.41
C ARG A 3 2.58 -18.38 10.39
N HIS A 4 3.50 -17.43 10.45
CA HIS A 4 3.18 -16.03 10.18
C HIS A 4 2.85 -15.96 8.68
N THR A 5 1.71 -15.40 8.33
CA THR A 5 1.42 -15.06 6.93
C THR A 5 2.42 -13.99 6.51
N GLU A 6 3.24 -14.29 5.51
CA GLU A 6 4.13 -13.33 4.87
C GLU A 6 3.33 -12.49 3.89
N LEU A 7 3.35 -11.18 4.10
CA LEU A 7 2.61 -10.19 3.31
C LEU A 7 3.57 -9.38 2.46
N GLU A 8 3.12 -9.02 1.27
CA GLU A 8 3.74 -8.00 0.45
C GLU A 8 2.78 -6.82 0.37
N VAL A 9 3.30 -5.60 0.51
CA VAL A 9 2.50 -4.38 0.46
C VAL A 9 3.06 -3.44 -0.59
N ILE A 10 2.20 -2.62 -1.17
CA ILE A 10 2.59 -1.51 -2.04
C ILE A 10 2.22 -0.21 -1.33
N LEU A 11 3.18 0.69 -1.21
CA LEU A 11 3.08 1.93 -0.44
C LEU A 11 3.52 3.12 -1.30
N SER A 12 2.90 4.27 -1.04
CA SER A 12 3.29 5.55 -1.62
C SER A 12 3.40 6.63 -0.54
N HIS A 13 3.68 7.87 -0.92
CA HIS A 13 3.88 8.99 -0.01
C HIS A 13 2.57 9.38 0.73
N GLU A 14 2.70 10.05 1.89
CA GLU A 14 1.55 10.69 2.55
C GLU A 14 1.17 11.96 1.80
N HIS A 15 -0.11 12.35 1.86
CA HIS A 15 -0.69 13.42 1.03
C HIS A 15 -0.79 13.05 -0.46
N ALA A 16 -1.04 11.76 -0.73
CA ALA A 16 -1.17 11.23 -2.09
C ALA A 16 -2.13 12.03 -2.96
N ASP A 17 -1.64 12.37 -4.15
CA ASP A 17 -2.41 12.86 -5.27
C ASP A 17 -2.77 11.70 -6.22
N PHE A 18 -3.20 12.03 -7.45
CA PHE A 18 -3.59 11.02 -8.42
C PHE A 18 -2.42 10.22 -8.98
N ASP A 19 -1.20 10.76 -8.99
CA ASP A 19 -0.02 10.05 -9.51
C ASP A 19 0.39 8.94 -8.54
N ALA A 20 0.35 9.21 -7.24
CA ALA A 20 0.51 8.20 -6.20
C ALA A 20 -0.58 7.12 -6.28
N LEU A 21 -1.85 7.50 -6.46
CA LEU A 21 -2.96 6.54 -6.59
C LEU A 21 -2.80 5.66 -7.85
N ALA A 22 -2.46 6.27 -8.98
CA ALA A 22 -2.22 5.56 -10.24
C ALA A 22 -1.02 4.61 -10.12
N SER A 23 0.04 5.02 -9.44
CA SER A 23 1.22 4.20 -9.20
C SER A 23 0.93 3.01 -8.30
N LEU A 24 0.12 3.19 -7.24
CA LEU A 24 -0.38 2.08 -6.41
C LEU A 24 -1.14 1.05 -7.26
N LEU A 25 -2.05 1.51 -8.13
CA LEU A 25 -2.81 0.64 -9.02
C LEU A 25 -1.89 -0.07 -10.04
N GLY A 26 -0.97 0.66 -10.66
CA GLY A 26 -0.01 0.12 -11.62
C GLY A 26 0.86 -0.97 -11.01
N ALA A 27 1.40 -0.74 -9.81
CA ALA A 27 2.15 -1.75 -9.09
C ALA A 27 1.29 -2.95 -8.68
N ALA A 28 0.01 -2.76 -8.32
CA ALA A 28 -0.89 -3.88 -8.02
C ALA A 28 -1.15 -4.77 -9.24
N LEU A 29 -1.15 -4.20 -10.45
CA LEU A 29 -1.23 -4.96 -11.69
C LEU A 29 0.04 -5.76 -11.98
N LEU A 30 1.22 -5.21 -11.65
CA LEU A 30 2.51 -5.89 -11.81
C LEU A 30 2.76 -6.97 -10.75
N TYR A 31 2.28 -6.73 -9.53
CA TYR A 31 2.48 -7.58 -8.35
C TYR A 31 1.12 -7.99 -7.76
N PRO A 32 0.39 -8.92 -8.41
CA PRO A 32 -1.01 -9.22 -8.07
C PRO A 32 -1.21 -9.87 -6.69
N GLN A 33 -0.13 -10.28 -6.00
CA GLN A 33 -0.17 -10.82 -4.65
C GLN A 33 0.12 -9.76 -3.57
N ALA A 34 0.62 -8.59 -3.96
CA ALA A 34 0.92 -7.50 -3.06
C ALA A 34 -0.33 -6.66 -2.79
N LEU A 35 -0.47 -6.19 -1.56
CA LEU A 35 -1.63 -5.42 -1.11
C LEU A 35 -1.36 -3.93 -1.29
N PRO A 36 -2.03 -3.21 -2.20
CA PRO A 36 -1.85 -1.77 -2.35
C PRO A 36 -2.57 -1.04 -1.22
N VAL A 37 -1.79 -0.37 -0.37
CA VAL A 37 -2.31 0.26 0.85
C VAL A 37 -2.43 1.76 0.62
N LEU A 38 -3.61 2.32 0.89
CA LEU A 38 -3.81 3.76 0.85
C LEU A 38 -3.01 4.43 1.96
N PRO A 39 -2.35 5.57 1.69
CA PRO A 39 -1.77 6.38 2.74
C PRO A 39 -2.86 6.94 3.65
N ARG A 40 -2.48 7.27 4.89
CA ARG A 40 -3.46 7.76 5.87
C ARG A 40 -4.03 9.11 5.47
N ARG A 41 -3.20 9.94 4.83
CA ARG A 41 -3.55 11.23 4.27
C ARG A 41 -3.51 11.16 2.75
N ILE A 42 -4.63 11.48 2.13
CA ILE A 42 -4.78 11.64 0.68
C ILE A 42 -5.47 12.97 0.42
N ASN A 43 -5.25 13.55 -0.76
CA ASN A 43 -5.89 14.81 -1.14
C ASN A 43 -7.41 14.64 -1.27
N SER A 44 -8.18 15.71 -1.00
CA SER A 44 -9.64 15.63 -0.91
C SER A 44 -10.32 15.20 -2.22
N ASN A 45 -9.77 15.61 -3.36
CA ASN A 45 -10.20 15.15 -4.68
C ASN A 45 -9.93 13.66 -4.90
N VAL A 46 -8.77 13.16 -4.46
CA VAL A 46 -8.43 11.73 -4.52
C VAL A 46 -9.33 10.93 -3.59
N ARG A 47 -9.63 11.44 -2.39
CA ARG A 47 -10.57 10.79 -1.46
C ARG A 47 -11.96 10.65 -2.06
N ALA A 48 -12.50 11.73 -2.64
CA ALA A 48 -13.80 11.67 -3.31
C ALA A 48 -13.81 10.62 -4.43
N PHE A 49 -12.73 10.52 -5.20
CA PHE A 49 -12.60 9.49 -6.25
C PHE A 49 -12.54 8.07 -5.67
N VAL A 50 -11.71 7.82 -4.65
CA VAL A 50 -11.60 6.52 -4.01
C VAL A 50 -12.93 6.10 -3.38
N ASP A 51 -13.64 7.02 -2.73
CA ASP A 51 -14.93 6.74 -2.10
C ASP A 51 -16.00 6.38 -3.15
N GLU A 52 -15.99 7.02 -4.33
CA GLU A 52 -16.88 6.70 -5.45
C GLU A 52 -16.59 5.30 -6.04
N TYR A 53 -15.32 4.95 -6.20
CA TYR A 53 -14.88 3.71 -6.88
C TYR A 53 -14.37 2.61 -5.94
N GLN A 54 -14.67 2.70 -4.64
CA GLN A 54 -14.09 1.81 -3.60
C GLN A 54 -14.35 0.32 -3.85
N ASN A 55 -15.44 -0.03 -4.53
CA ASN A 55 -15.82 -1.41 -4.82
C ASN A 55 -15.08 -1.98 -6.06
N GLU A 56 -14.49 -1.11 -6.87
CA GLU A 56 -13.81 -1.46 -8.13
C GLU A 56 -12.28 -1.44 -7.97
N LEU A 57 -11.79 -0.65 -7.01
CA LEU A 57 -10.36 -0.46 -6.77
C LEU A 57 -9.85 -1.45 -5.70
N PRO A 58 -8.68 -2.09 -5.90
CA PRO A 58 -8.17 -3.16 -5.03
C PRO A 58 -7.47 -2.65 -3.76
N PHE A 59 -7.82 -1.45 -3.29
CA PHE A 59 -7.07 -0.75 -2.26
C PHE A 59 -7.44 -1.16 -0.83
N TYR A 60 -6.43 -1.25 0.03
CA TYR A 60 -6.59 -1.52 1.46
C TYR A 60 -6.42 -0.24 2.27
N GLN A 61 -7.28 -0.03 3.27
CA GLN A 61 -6.94 0.92 4.34
C GLN A 61 -5.85 0.30 5.23
N PRO A 62 -4.94 1.10 5.82
CA PRO A 62 -3.90 0.59 6.70
C PRO A 62 -4.41 -0.24 7.88
N GLN A 63 -5.62 0.06 8.37
CA GLN A 63 -6.26 -0.66 9.48
C GLN A 63 -6.85 -2.02 9.08
N ASP A 64 -7.15 -2.20 7.80
CA ASP A 64 -7.80 -3.40 7.26
C ASP A 64 -6.78 -4.45 6.79
N LEU A 65 -5.49 -4.13 6.92
CA LEU A 65 -4.41 -5.06 6.63
C LEU A 65 -4.52 -6.34 7.47
N PRO A 66 -4.41 -7.53 6.83
CA PRO A 66 -4.34 -8.80 7.54
C PRO A 66 -3.25 -8.80 8.61
N ARG A 67 -3.43 -9.61 9.65
CA ARG A 67 -2.35 -9.84 10.61
C ARG A 67 -1.30 -10.72 9.95
N GLY A 68 -0.07 -10.23 9.87
CA GLY A 68 1.05 -10.93 9.26
C GLY A 68 2.34 -10.13 9.41
N HIS A 69 3.44 -10.75 9.02
CA HIS A 69 4.72 -10.06 8.84
C HIS A 69 4.78 -9.53 7.41
N VAL A 70 5.18 -8.28 7.23
CA VAL A 70 5.40 -7.69 5.92
C VAL A 70 6.82 -8.03 5.50
N GLN A 71 6.99 -9.03 4.63
CA GLN A 71 8.31 -9.44 4.17
C GLN A 71 8.91 -8.44 3.17
N ARG A 72 8.04 -7.79 2.38
CA ARG A 72 8.45 -6.86 1.32
C ARG A 72 7.47 -5.69 1.20
N ALA A 73 8.02 -4.47 1.21
CA ALA A 73 7.32 -3.24 0.88
C ALA A 73 7.80 -2.74 -0.49
N ILE A 74 6.86 -2.65 -1.43
CA ILE A 74 7.08 -2.09 -2.76
C ILE A 74 6.74 -0.60 -2.68
N LEU A 75 7.72 0.26 -2.89
CA LEU A 75 7.56 1.71 -2.78
C LEU A 75 7.39 2.32 -4.16
N VAL A 76 6.34 3.13 -4.33
CA VAL A 76 6.03 3.83 -5.57
C VAL A 76 5.79 5.32 -5.30
N ASP A 77 6.27 6.17 -6.20
CA ASP A 77 6.09 7.62 -6.11
C ASP A 77 6.48 8.19 -4.74
N THR A 78 7.56 7.68 -4.13
CA THR A 78 7.98 8.12 -2.80
C THR A 78 9.48 7.92 -2.57
N ASP A 79 10.08 8.89 -1.88
CA ASP A 79 11.48 8.83 -1.40
C ASP A 79 11.57 8.30 0.04
N GLY A 80 10.45 7.88 0.64
CA GLY A 80 10.39 7.49 2.06
C GLY A 80 9.35 6.42 2.37
N VAL A 81 9.45 5.85 3.57
CA VAL A 81 8.60 4.74 3.99
C VAL A 81 7.54 5.22 4.97
N ASN A 82 6.28 4.96 4.65
CA ASN A 82 5.17 5.06 5.59
C ASN A 82 4.94 3.72 6.27
N LEU A 83 5.30 3.62 7.55
CA LEU A 83 5.20 2.37 8.29
C LEU A 83 3.74 1.93 8.42
N VAL A 84 3.47 0.70 7.99
CA VAL A 84 2.20 0.02 8.20
C VAL A 84 2.36 -1.15 9.17
N LYS A 85 1.24 -1.65 9.67
CA LYS A 85 1.21 -2.76 10.60
C LYS A 85 1.85 -4.00 9.97
N GLY A 86 2.73 -4.65 10.72
CA GLY A 86 3.42 -5.87 10.30
C GLY A 86 4.81 -5.62 9.71
N MET A 87 5.22 -4.35 9.53
CA MET A 87 6.60 -4.00 9.17
C MET A 87 7.51 -3.96 10.40
N ASP A 88 8.76 -4.36 10.19
CA ASP A 88 9.85 -4.37 11.17
C ASP A 88 11.21 -4.27 10.46
N ASP A 89 12.30 -4.48 11.21
CA ASP A 89 13.67 -4.38 10.70
C ASP A 89 14.03 -5.47 9.68
N GLU A 90 13.22 -6.54 9.57
CA GLU A 90 13.39 -7.61 8.58
C GLU A 90 12.62 -7.32 7.28
N THR A 91 11.78 -6.28 7.25
CA THR A 91 11.04 -5.88 6.05
C THR A 91 11.98 -5.38 4.97
N THR A 92 11.95 -6.01 3.80
CA THR A 92 12.73 -5.57 2.64
C THR A 92 12.00 -4.48 1.84
N TYR A 93 12.75 -3.56 1.25
CA TYR A 93 12.21 -2.47 0.43
C TYR A 93 12.59 -2.64 -1.03
N PHE A 94 11.62 -2.47 -1.92
CA PHE A 94 11.83 -2.49 -3.36
C PHE A 94 11.21 -1.24 -3.97
N VAL A 95 12.02 -0.39 -4.59
CA VAL A 95 11.58 0.89 -5.19
C VAL A 95 11.43 0.70 -6.70
N ILE A 96 10.35 1.22 -7.27
CA ILE A 96 10.05 1.19 -8.71
C ILE A 96 9.72 2.57 -9.23
#